data_AF-A0A1E7F1J7-F1
#
_entry.id   AF-A0A1E7F1J7-F1
#
_cell.length_a   1.000
_cell.length_b   1.000
_cell.length_c   1.000
_cell.angle_alpha   90.00
_cell.angle_beta   90.00
_cell.angle_gamma   90.00
#
_symmetry.space_group_name_H-M   'P 1'
#
loop_
_entity.id
_entity.type
_entity.pdbx_description
1 polymer ?
#
loop_
_entity_poly.entity_id
_entity_poly.type
_entity_poly.pdbx_seq_one_letter_code
_entity_poly.pdbx_strand_id
1 'polypeptide(L)'
;MESNSTSFSILYADWDESQQSMYDVKMVCLTNFLVAFATVLTQYVVSQWIWSNSTKSKHYSPVYLVSGIIFFILWSFLMNADVGLYNPLPIGYRIATPLLITGGVPLKLLFCYLWKCLFSTEEEGEEDNSHDGTTTQVVAPLSVTKSTPSPSQDEEDEEEGVPATAANELEQGEQEQKETTPTIPATKQKIDFINNIKIFLTCLVIISHVIYVFNLPFPPGEYVPAEDPGSNWGIIVLAFIELFLNSFFMHIFFFYSGYFCPFSLDKRGRYSFLFERVKRLGIPLVFLGFTLYPYTSEGSYIFEGRYNLPSGVFDTSVAWFLLQLIVFNIAYAYICGEKWSPQVKCPSTLALFGISLILGLAAAITTLFFPPFDFALTVPFFWQSYWGFIVFFFGGALAARNNWIEEIKVNKSRIVIYLWALVSAVAFVICFLTSKPTPVLNFILAFVYGIQSIPFGLAITIFFMDLVNTRYFFTDFFSKSMYTAYLIQMILPVPAAVKCWQLVMNATSINGTDGGWIMAGFLFSCVLALIFDWTLAYIIWSIPGVSKIL
;
A
#
# COMPACT_ATOMS: atom_id res chain seq x y z
N MET A 1 4.73 2.33 33.70
CA MET A 1 3.86 3.34 33.07
C MET A 1 2.45 2.86 33.32
N GLU A 2 1.73 3.44 34.28
CA GLU A 2 0.27 3.27 34.33
C GLU A 2 -0.26 3.76 32.97
N SER A 3 -0.84 2.86 32.18
CA SER A 3 -1.43 3.22 30.90
C SER A 3 -2.72 4.00 31.17
N ASN A 4 -2.58 5.32 31.37
CA ASN A 4 -3.71 6.25 31.43
C ASN A 4 -4.49 6.34 30.10
N SER A 5 -4.32 5.40 29.16
CA SER A 5 -5.11 5.31 27.92
C SER A 5 -6.58 4.98 28.18
N THR A 6 -6.90 4.31 29.30
CA THR A 6 -8.27 3.99 29.73
C THR A 6 -9.04 5.21 30.23
N SER A 7 -8.34 6.27 30.67
CA SER A 7 -8.96 7.50 31.20
C SER A 7 -9.74 8.31 30.15
N PHE A 8 -9.68 7.91 28.88
CA PHE A 8 -10.27 8.64 27.75
C PHE A 8 -11.45 7.95 27.08
N SER A 9 -11.76 6.71 27.45
CA SER A 9 -12.83 5.95 26.82
C SER A 9 -13.92 5.52 27.81
N ILE A 10 -15.18 5.77 27.48
CA ILE A 10 -16.36 5.43 28.27
C ILE A 10 -16.55 3.92 28.41
N LEU A 11 -16.29 3.12 27.35
CA LEU A 11 -16.46 1.66 27.42
C LEU A 11 -15.35 0.96 28.23
N TYR A 12 -14.19 1.62 28.32
CA TYR A 12 -12.97 1.09 28.93
C TYR A 12 -12.58 1.85 30.21
N ALA A 13 -13.47 2.74 30.69
CA ALA A 13 -13.28 3.45 31.95
C ALA A 13 -13.28 2.45 33.11
N ASP A 14 -12.39 2.68 34.08
CA ASP A 14 -12.24 1.87 35.29
C ASP A 14 -11.86 0.39 35.06
N TRP A 15 -11.35 0.06 33.86
CA TRP A 15 -10.84 -1.28 33.58
C TRP A 15 -9.59 -1.59 34.39
N ASP A 16 -9.53 -2.80 34.94
CA ASP A 16 -8.30 -3.32 35.53
C ASP A 16 -7.30 -3.79 34.45
N GLU A 17 -6.05 -4.04 34.86
CA GLU A 17 -4.99 -4.48 33.94
C GLU A 17 -5.36 -5.79 33.19
N SER A 18 -6.15 -6.67 33.81
CA SER A 18 -6.55 -7.94 33.19
C SER A 18 -7.54 -7.74 32.05
N GLN A 19 -8.48 -6.81 32.24
CA GLN A 19 -9.46 -6.44 31.22
C GLN A 19 -8.78 -5.74 30.04
N GLN A 20 -7.88 -4.79 30.31
CA GLN A 20 -7.09 -4.12 29.28
C GLN A 20 -6.26 -5.11 28.46
N SER A 21 -5.57 -6.03 29.14
CA SER A 21 -4.81 -7.09 28.47
C SER A 21 -5.68 -7.95 27.55
N MET A 22 -6.88 -8.34 28.00
CA MET A 22 -7.78 -9.15 27.17
C MET A 22 -8.30 -8.41 25.93
N TYR A 23 -8.47 -7.08 26.01
CA TYR A 23 -8.77 -6.26 24.84
C TYR A 23 -7.59 -6.15 23.87
N ASP A 24 -6.38 -5.96 24.37
CA ASP A 24 -5.18 -5.92 23.54
C ASP A 24 -5.02 -7.25 22.78
N VAL A 25 -5.25 -8.39 23.45
CA VAL A 25 -5.28 -9.73 22.83
C VAL A 25 -6.34 -9.82 21.71
N LYS A 26 -7.54 -9.26 21.93
CA LYS A 26 -8.58 -9.21 20.88
C LYS A 26 -8.12 -8.40 19.67
N MET A 27 -7.45 -7.26 19.88
CA MET A 27 -6.95 -6.43 18.78
C MET A 27 -5.81 -7.11 18.02
N VAL A 28 -4.87 -7.70 18.73
CA VAL A 28 -3.79 -8.52 18.17
C VAL A 28 -4.35 -9.66 17.32
N CYS A 29 -5.41 -10.34 17.79
CA CYS A 29 -6.05 -11.42 17.06
C CYS A 29 -6.56 -11.00 15.68
N LEU A 30 -7.28 -9.87 15.60
CA LEU A 30 -7.78 -9.32 14.33
C LEU A 30 -6.64 -8.90 13.40
N THR A 31 -5.62 -8.24 13.95
CA THR A 31 -4.43 -7.82 13.21
C THR A 31 -3.69 -9.03 12.63
N ASN A 32 -3.41 -10.04 13.45
CA ASN A 32 -2.67 -11.23 13.03
C ASN A 32 -3.43 -12.08 12.04
N PHE A 33 -4.76 -12.13 12.14
CA PHE A 33 -5.61 -12.76 11.13
C PHE A 33 -5.41 -12.09 9.76
N LEU A 34 -5.47 -10.75 9.73
CA LEU A 34 -5.34 -9.99 8.49
C LEU A 34 -3.94 -10.12 7.88
N VAL A 35 -2.89 -10.08 8.71
CA VAL A 35 -1.50 -10.28 8.28
C VAL A 35 -1.29 -11.68 7.71
N ALA A 36 -1.76 -12.73 8.40
CA ALA A 36 -1.66 -14.10 7.92
C ALA A 36 -2.40 -14.29 6.59
N PHE A 37 -3.60 -13.71 6.46
CA PHE A 37 -4.39 -13.76 5.23
C PHE A 37 -3.65 -13.10 4.07
N ALA A 38 -3.18 -11.86 4.23
CA ALA A 38 -2.48 -11.13 3.18
C ALA A 38 -1.16 -11.82 2.78
N THR A 39 -0.48 -12.43 3.74
CA THR A 39 0.76 -13.17 3.50
C THR A 39 0.53 -14.41 2.65
N VAL A 40 -0.46 -15.23 3.02
CA VAL A 40 -0.82 -16.43 2.27
C VAL A 40 -1.36 -16.08 0.88
N LEU A 41 -2.16 -15.01 0.78
CA LEU A 41 -2.66 -14.50 -0.50
C LEU A 41 -1.51 -14.07 -1.42
N THR A 42 -0.51 -13.37 -0.86
CA THR A 42 0.70 -12.98 -1.59
C THR A 42 1.48 -14.21 -2.06
N GLN A 43 1.74 -15.18 -1.18
CA GLN A 43 2.42 -16.41 -1.56
C GLN A 43 1.66 -17.18 -2.66
N TYR A 44 0.32 -17.22 -2.57
CA TYR A 44 -0.51 -17.83 -3.61
C TYR A 44 -0.32 -17.12 -4.96
N VAL A 45 -0.44 -15.80 -5.00
CA VAL A 45 -0.25 -15.00 -6.23
C VAL A 45 1.14 -15.18 -6.83
N VAL A 46 2.18 -15.16 -5.99
CA VAL A 46 3.58 -15.38 -6.45
C VAL A 46 3.75 -16.80 -6.99
N SER A 47 3.19 -17.81 -6.33
CA SER A 47 3.27 -19.20 -6.79
C SER A 47 2.58 -19.38 -8.13
N GLN A 48 1.37 -18.80 -8.29
CA GLN A 48 0.65 -18.83 -9.55
C GLN A 48 1.39 -18.07 -10.65
N TRP A 49 2.04 -16.94 -10.33
CA TRP A 49 2.84 -16.16 -11.28
C TRP A 49 4.03 -16.96 -11.81
N ILE A 50 4.75 -17.66 -10.92
CA ILE A 50 5.88 -18.51 -11.31
C ILE A 50 5.39 -19.72 -12.11
N TRP A 51 4.33 -20.38 -11.64
CA TRP A 51 3.76 -21.57 -12.27
C TRP A 51 3.21 -21.30 -13.67
N SER A 52 2.48 -20.19 -13.85
CA SER A 52 1.90 -19.81 -15.14
C SER A 52 2.95 -19.46 -16.20
N ASN A 53 4.09 -18.91 -15.77
CA ASN A 53 5.21 -18.63 -16.67
C ASN A 53 5.98 -19.90 -17.04
N SER A 54 5.94 -20.93 -16.19
CA SER A 54 6.68 -22.18 -16.38
C SER A 54 5.91 -23.26 -17.15
N THR A 55 4.58 -23.22 -17.18
CA THR A 55 3.76 -24.30 -17.75
C THR A 55 2.57 -23.75 -18.54
N LYS A 56 2.29 -24.31 -19.73
CA LYS A 56 1.07 -24.03 -20.53
C LYS A 56 -0.17 -24.82 -20.05
N SER A 57 -0.10 -25.44 -18.88
CA SER A 57 -1.11 -26.39 -18.39
C SER A 57 -2.44 -25.70 -18.05
N LYS A 58 -3.55 -26.26 -18.55
CA LYS A 58 -4.92 -25.83 -18.22
C LYS A 58 -5.44 -26.42 -16.89
N HIS A 59 -4.73 -27.34 -16.25
CA HIS A 59 -5.14 -27.92 -14.98
C HIS A 59 -4.76 -27.03 -13.79
N TYR A 60 -5.79 -26.52 -13.12
CA TYR A 60 -5.65 -25.76 -11.89
C TYR A 60 -5.60 -26.72 -10.70
N SER A 61 -4.42 -26.86 -10.09
CA SER A 61 -4.29 -27.57 -8.83
C SER A 61 -5.00 -26.80 -7.71
N PRO A 62 -5.60 -27.48 -6.70
CA PRO A 62 -6.28 -26.83 -5.59
C PRO A 62 -5.28 -26.28 -4.55
N VAL A 63 -4.37 -25.39 -4.99
CA VAL A 63 -3.30 -24.79 -4.17
C VAL A 63 -3.84 -24.06 -2.94
N TYR A 64 -5.10 -23.64 -2.97
CA TYR A 64 -5.78 -23.02 -1.83
C TYR A 64 -5.82 -23.93 -0.58
N LEU A 65 -5.74 -25.26 -0.73
CA LEU A 65 -5.63 -26.18 0.41
C LEU A 65 -4.31 -25.98 1.17
N VAL A 66 -3.19 -25.89 0.43
CA VAL A 66 -1.87 -25.59 1.01
C VAL A 66 -1.87 -24.20 1.65
N SER A 67 -2.51 -23.22 0.99
CA SER A 67 -2.72 -21.89 1.56
C SER A 67 -3.47 -21.93 2.89
N GLY A 68 -4.54 -22.72 3.01
CA GLY A 68 -5.30 -22.87 4.25
C GLY A 68 -4.46 -23.43 5.40
N ILE A 69 -3.64 -24.45 5.13
CA ILE A 69 -2.74 -25.03 6.15
C ILE A 69 -1.70 -23.99 6.62
N ILE A 70 -1.03 -23.31 5.67
CA ILE A 70 -0.05 -22.27 6.00
C ILE A 70 -0.70 -21.13 6.79
N PHE A 71 -1.93 -20.75 6.44
CA PHE A 71 -2.67 -19.70 7.13
C PHE A 71 -2.82 -20.00 8.63
N PHE A 72 -3.33 -21.18 9.00
CA PHE A 72 -3.54 -21.53 10.40
C PHE A 72 -2.22 -21.62 11.19
N ILE A 73 -1.16 -22.17 10.57
CA ILE A 73 0.17 -22.23 11.20
C ILE A 73 0.73 -20.83 11.42
N LEU A 74 0.71 -19.98 10.39
CA LEU A 74 1.25 -18.62 10.46
C LEU A 74 0.47 -17.78 11.48
N TRP A 75 -0.87 -17.84 11.44
CA TRP A 75 -1.70 -17.14 12.41
C TRP A 75 -1.39 -17.58 13.84
N SER A 76 -1.22 -18.89 14.09
CA SER A 76 -0.81 -19.38 15.41
C SER A 76 0.57 -18.88 15.83
N PHE A 77 1.55 -18.81 14.91
CA PHE A 77 2.88 -18.30 15.22
C PHE A 77 2.85 -16.81 15.59
N LEU A 78 2.11 -16.00 14.84
CA LEU A 78 1.92 -14.58 15.13
C LEU A 78 1.22 -14.39 16.49
N MET A 79 0.17 -15.16 16.79
CA MET A 79 -0.49 -15.11 18.09
C MET A 79 0.45 -15.47 19.25
N ASN A 80 1.29 -16.50 19.08
CA ASN A 80 2.26 -16.87 20.11
C ASN A 80 3.35 -15.80 20.31
N ALA A 81 3.71 -15.07 19.26
CA ALA A 81 4.66 -13.97 19.32
C ALA A 81 4.09 -12.75 20.05
N ASP A 82 2.88 -12.33 19.69
CA ASP A 82 2.35 -11.03 20.12
C ASP A 82 1.54 -11.08 21.42
N VAL A 83 0.92 -12.23 21.76
CA VAL A 83 0.18 -12.39 23.03
C VAL A 83 1.15 -12.61 24.21
N GLY A 84 2.46 -12.71 23.96
CA GLY A 84 3.47 -12.80 25.02
C GLY A 84 3.38 -14.09 25.85
N LEU A 85 2.72 -15.14 25.34
CA LEU A 85 2.67 -16.46 25.98
C LEU A 85 4.08 -17.00 26.29
N TYR A 86 5.07 -16.56 25.51
CA TYR A 86 6.47 -16.88 25.72
C TYR A 86 7.32 -15.62 25.60
N ASN A 87 7.79 -15.08 26.74
CA ASN A 87 8.74 -13.97 26.76
C ASN A 87 10.02 -14.39 27.51
N PRO A 88 11.19 -14.46 26.85
CA PRO A 88 11.42 -14.14 25.44
C PRO A 88 10.82 -15.19 24.50
N LEU A 89 10.41 -14.74 23.30
CA LEU A 89 9.91 -15.63 22.25
C LEU A 89 10.96 -16.71 21.93
N PRO A 90 10.64 -18.02 22.04
CA PRO A 90 11.60 -19.09 21.83
C PRO A 90 12.23 -19.01 20.44
N ILE A 91 13.52 -19.31 20.38
CA ILE A 91 14.29 -19.22 19.13
C ILE A 91 13.68 -20.05 17.99
N GLY A 92 12.99 -21.14 18.31
CA GLY A 92 12.27 -21.97 17.36
C GLY A 92 11.23 -21.18 16.55
N TYR A 93 10.44 -20.30 17.18
CA TYR A 93 9.46 -19.45 16.47
C TYR A 93 10.15 -18.42 15.57
N ARG A 94 11.27 -17.86 16.04
CA ARG A 94 12.09 -16.88 15.29
C ARG A 94 12.72 -17.50 14.03
N ILE A 95 12.96 -18.81 14.01
CA ILE A 95 13.46 -19.55 12.85
C ILE A 95 12.31 -20.08 12.00
N ALA A 96 11.30 -20.68 12.61
CA ALA A 96 10.20 -21.34 11.91
C ALA A 96 9.33 -20.34 11.13
N THR A 97 9.16 -19.10 11.63
CA THR A 97 8.34 -18.10 10.96
C THR A 97 8.94 -17.68 9.61
N PRO A 98 10.20 -17.21 9.52
CA PRO A 98 10.85 -16.95 8.24
C PRO A 98 10.87 -18.15 7.28
N LEU A 99 11.07 -19.37 7.80
CA LEU A 99 11.01 -20.60 6.99
C LEU A 99 9.62 -20.83 6.39
N LEU A 100 8.55 -20.59 7.16
CA LEU A 100 7.18 -20.71 6.66
C LEU A 100 6.88 -19.63 5.60
N ILE A 101 7.38 -18.41 5.79
CA ILE A 101 7.19 -17.31 4.85
C ILE A 101 7.92 -17.56 3.54
N THR A 102 9.19 -17.97 3.59
CA THR A 102 10.03 -18.22 2.41
C THR A 102 9.72 -19.56 1.75
N GLY A 103 9.49 -20.62 2.53
CA GLY A 103 9.16 -21.96 2.07
C GLY A 103 7.72 -22.10 1.57
N GLY A 104 6.82 -21.17 1.90
CA GLY A 104 5.42 -21.24 1.51
C GLY A 104 5.16 -21.11 0.01
N VAL A 105 6.06 -20.49 -0.77
CA VAL A 105 5.99 -20.46 -2.25
C VAL A 105 6.52 -21.77 -2.86
N PRO A 106 7.74 -22.25 -2.55
CA PRO A 106 8.22 -23.55 -2.98
C PRO A 106 7.27 -24.71 -2.66
N LEU A 107 6.65 -24.72 -1.47
CA LEU A 107 5.69 -25.76 -1.07
C LEU A 107 4.46 -25.78 -1.99
N LYS A 108 3.95 -24.60 -2.37
CA LYS A 108 2.83 -24.48 -3.32
C LYS A 108 3.23 -24.94 -4.72
N LEU A 109 4.43 -24.59 -5.18
CA LEU A 109 4.95 -25.04 -6.48
C LEU A 109 5.18 -26.56 -6.52
N LEU A 110 5.70 -27.13 -5.43
CA LEU A 110 5.84 -28.58 -5.28
C LEU A 110 4.47 -29.26 -5.32
N PHE A 111 3.47 -28.70 -4.63
CA PHE A 111 2.10 -29.22 -4.70
C PHE A 111 1.53 -29.15 -6.12
N CYS A 112 1.73 -28.05 -6.85
CA CYS A 112 1.33 -27.97 -8.27
C CYS A 112 1.99 -29.05 -9.12
N TYR A 113 3.29 -29.26 -8.93
CA TYR A 113 4.06 -30.28 -9.64
C TYR A 113 3.54 -31.69 -9.35
N LEU A 114 3.40 -32.06 -8.07
CA LEU A 114 2.88 -33.37 -7.67
C LEU A 114 1.44 -33.58 -8.14
N TRP A 115 0.59 -32.56 -8.04
CA TRP A 115 -0.78 -32.61 -8.56
C TRP A 115 -0.79 -32.86 -10.07
N LYS A 116 0.05 -32.15 -10.82
CA LYS A 116 0.21 -32.40 -12.26
C LYS A 116 0.60 -33.87 -12.48
N CYS A 117 1.67 -34.36 -11.86
CA CYS A 117 2.14 -35.75 -12.04
C CYS A 117 1.09 -36.82 -11.70
N LEU A 118 0.24 -36.57 -10.69
CA LEU A 118 -0.78 -37.53 -10.26
C LEU A 118 -2.03 -37.54 -11.14
N PHE A 119 -2.37 -36.40 -11.76
CA PHE A 119 -3.61 -36.23 -12.51
C PHE A 119 -3.39 -35.95 -14.01
N SER A 120 -2.15 -35.90 -14.49
CA SER A 120 -1.81 -35.94 -15.91
C SER A 120 -1.68 -37.38 -16.37
N THR A 121 -2.81 -38.07 -16.48
CA THR A 121 -2.91 -39.37 -17.15
C THR A 121 -3.52 -39.16 -18.54
N GLU A 122 -2.71 -39.46 -19.56
CA GLU A 122 -3.12 -40.02 -20.88
C GLU A 122 -3.98 -39.19 -21.86
N GLU A 123 -3.54 -37.99 -22.28
CA GLU A 123 -4.03 -37.40 -23.56
C GLU A 123 -2.93 -36.77 -24.46
N GLU A 124 -1.64 -36.85 -24.10
CA GLU A 124 -0.52 -36.37 -24.97
C GLU A 124 0.25 -37.56 -25.58
N GLY A 125 -0.45 -38.58 -26.08
CA GLY A 125 0.15 -39.81 -26.57
C GLY A 125 -0.53 -40.40 -27.79
N GLU A 126 -0.80 -39.60 -28.82
CA GLU A 126 -1.05 -40.12 -30.18
C GLU A 126 -0.90 -39.02 -31.25
N GLU A 127 0.28 -38.41 -31.34
CA GLU A 127 0.72 -37.81 -32.60
C GLU A 127 2.22 -38.08 -32.74
N ASP A 128 2.58 -38.68 -33.88
CA ASP A 128 3.91 -39.07 -34.34
C ASP A 128 4.64 -40.24 -33.66
N ASN A 129 4.54 -41.42 -34.28
CA ASN A 129 5.72 -42.12 -34.82
C ASN A 129 5.33 -43.40 -35.60
N SER A 130 5.49 -43.37 -36.93
CA SER A 130 6.38 -44.26 -37.70
C SER A 130 5.88 -44.58 -39.11
N HIS A 131 6.71 -44.23 -40.08
CA HIS A 131 6.64 -44.66 -41.47
C HIS A 131 7.08 -46.12 -41.66
N ASP A 132 6.35 -46.80 -42.55
CA ASP A 132 6.76 -47.80 -43.55
C ASP A 132 7.29 -49.19 -43.13
N GLY A 133 6.72 -50.23 -43.77
CA GLY A 133 7.07 -51.64 -43.56
C GLY A 133 6.02 -52.64 -44.09
N THR A 134 6.36 -53.31 -45.18
CA THR A 134 5.56 -54.13 -46.10
C THR A 134 4.86 -55.37 -45.50
N THR A 135 3.75 -55.79 -46.14
CA THR A 135 3.31 -57.18 -46.48
C THR A 135 1.87 -57.57 -46.04
N THR A 136 0.98 -57.56 -47.04
CA THR A 136 -0.06 -58.57 -47.39
C THR A 136 -0.91 -59.22 -46.28
N GLN A 137 -2.23 -58.99 -46.29
CA GLN A 137 -3.26 -60.00 -46.62
C GLN A 137 -4.70 -59.46 -46.44
N VAL A 138 -5.49 -59.58 -47.53
CA VAL A 138 -6.92 -59.99 -47.65
C VAL A 138 -7.88 -59.52 -46.52
N VAL A 139 -8.92 -58.72 -46.75
CA VAL A 139 -10.25 -59.10 -47.30
C VAL A 139 -11.09 -57.80 -47.44
N ALA A 140 -11.66 -57.54 -48.62
CA ALA A 140 -12.78 -56.61 -48.87
C ALA A 140 -14.14 -57.30 -48.52
N PRO A 141 -15.32 -56.64 -48.39
CA PRO A 141 -15.85 -55.51 -49.19
C PRO A 141 -16.73 -54.52 -48.36
N LEU A 142 -17.34 -53.40 -48.82
CA LEU A 142 -18.23 -53.11 -49.95
C LEU A 142 -18.38 -51.58 -50.13
N SER A 143 -18.42 -51.17 -51.41
CA SER A 143 -19.12 -50.04 -52.09
C SER A 143 -19.93 -49.02 -51.26
N VAL A 144 -19.97 -47.72 -51.58
CA VAL A 144 -20.60 -47.15 -52.80
C VAL A 144 -19.99 -45.79 -53.20
N THR A 145 -19.61 -45.70 -54.47
CA THR A 145 -19.26 -44.51 -55.27
C THR A 145 -20.47 -43.66 -55.66
N LYS A 146 -20.29 -42.33 -55.71
CA LYS A 146 -20.95 -41.49 -56.72
C LYS A 146 -20.02 -40.34 -57.15
N SER A 147 -20.17 -39.99 -58.42
CA SER A 147 -19.17 -39.52 -59.39
C SER A 147 -19.06 -37.99 -59.56
N THR A 148 -17.86 -37.57 -60.01
CA THR A 148 -17.41 -36.31 -60.66
C THR A 148 -18.24 -35.92 -61.92
N PRO A 149 -18.07 -34.74 -62.59
CA PRO A 149 -16.79 -34.11 -63.02
C PRO A 149 -16.65 -32.57 -62.88
N SER A 150 -15.40 -32.09 -62.75
CA SER A 150 -14.94 -30.71 -63.08
C SER A 150 -14.79 -30.53 -64.60
N PRO A 151 -14.72 -29.28 -65.11
CA PRO A 151 -13.40 -28.65 -65.42
C PRO A 151 -13.44 -27.12 -65.10
N SER A 152 -12.39 -26.30 -65.01
CA SER A 152 -10.95 -26.34 -65.32
C SER A 152 -10.37 -24.94 -65.00
N GLN A 153 -9.03 -24.87 -64.95
CA GLN A 153 -8.14 -23.71 -65.17
C GLN A 153 -7.73 -22.95 -63.89
N ASP A 154 -6.48 -23.13 -63.43
CA ASP A 154 -5.24 -22.41 -63.82
C ASP A 154 -5.15 -21.17 -62.88
N GLU A 155 -4.15 -20.89 -62.03
CA GLU A 155 -2.70 -21.10 -62.02
C GLU A 155 -2.16 -20.88 -60.57
N GLU A 156 -1.05 -21.56 -60.27
CA GLU A 156 0.14 -21.16 -59.47
C GLU A 156 -0.01 -20.40 -58.13
N ASP A 157 0.41 -21.02 -57.03
CA ASP A 157 1.06 -20.36 -55.88
C ASP A 157 1.70 -21.43 -54.96
N GLU A 158 3.03 -21.59 -54.99
CA GLU A 158 3.79 -22.22 -53.90
C GLU A 158 4.99 -21.36 -53.50
N GLU A 159 5.09 -21.27 -52.18
CA GLU A 159 6.04 -20.62 -51.29
C GLU A 159 7.52 -20.69 -51.69
N GLU A 160 8.28 -19.64 -51.32
CA GLU A 160 9.50 -19.87 -50.53
C GLU A 160 10.03 -18.60 -49.83
N GLY A 161 10.27 -18.72 -48.52
CA GLY A 161 11.49 -18.20 -47.88
C GLY A 161 11.49 -16.79 -47.29
N VAL A 162 11.20 -16.68 -45.98
CA VAL A 162 11.72 -15.58 -45.14
C VAL A 162 12.49 -16.16 -43.95
N PRO A 163 13.74 -15.72 -43.74
CA PRO A 163 14.25 -15.55 -42.40
C PRO A 163 14.62 -14.09 -42.11
N ALA A 164 14.11 -13.63 -40.95
CA ALA A 164 14.70 -12.71 -39.99
C ALA A 164 15.87 -11.81 -40.44
N THR A 165 15.72 -10.49 -40.30
CA THR A 165 16.35 -9.71 -39.20
C THR A 165 16.02 -8.20 -39.27
N ALA A 166 15.77 -7.65 -38.07
CA ALA A 166 16.09 -6.30 -37.57
C ALA A 166 15.77 -5.02 -38.39
N ALA A 167 14.89 -4.21 -37.77
CA ALA A 167 15.04 -2.77 -37.51
C ALA A 167 14.90 -1.72 -38.63
N ASN A 168 14.24 -0.63 -38.22
CA ASN A 168 14.23 0.76 -38.72
C ASN A 168 13.20 1.18 -39.81
N GLU A 169 12.22 1.95 -39.32
CA GLU A 169 11.87 3.31 -39.75
C GLU A 169 11.85 3.69 -41.26
N LEU A 170 10.64 4.09 -41.70
CA LEU A 170 10.27 5.25 -42.55
C LEU A 170 9.49 4.97 -43.84
N GLU A 171 8.58 5.93 -44.12
CA GLU A 171 7.84 6.26 -45.36
C GLU A 171 6.58 5.43 -45.68
N GLN A 172 5.36 5.93 -45.42
CA GLN A 172 4.56 6.94 -46.14
C GLN A 172 4.11 6.54 -47.55
N GLY A 173 2.79 6.33 -47.69
CA GLY A 173 2.00 6.79 -48.83
C GLY A 173 1.29 5.72 -49.66
N GLU A 174 0.01 5.49 -49.39
CA GLU A 174 -1.03 5.64 -50.43
C GLU A 174 -2.43 5.73 -49.79
N GLN A 175 -3.24 6.61 -50.38
CA GLN A 175 -4.51 7.14 -49.87
C GLN A 175 -5.70 6.34 -50.40
N GLU A 176 -6.75 6.19 -49.58
CA GLU A 176 -8.12 6.31 -50.09
C GLU A 176 -9.03 6.95 -49.03
N GLN A 177 -9.84 7.92 -49.47
CA GLN A 177 -10.56 8.90 -48.66
C GLN A 177 -11.91 8.38 -48.12
N LYS A 178 -12.32 8.97 -46.99
CA LYS A 178 -13.60 9.72 -46.77
C LYS A 178 -14.53 9.16 -45.66
N GLU A 179 -14.41 9.72 -44.46
CA GLU A 179 -15.50 10.46 -43.79
C GLU A 179 -14.99 11.18 -42.54
N THR A 180 -15.06 12.50 -42.55
CA THR A 180 -14.58 13.41 -41.50
C THR A 180 -15.59 13.47 -40.35
N THR A 181 -15.34 12.72 -39.28
CA THR A 181 -15.80 13.10 -37.93
C THR A 181 -14.67 13.89 -37.28
N PRO A 182 -14.90 15.09 -36.72
CA PRO A 182 -13.84 15.84 -36.05
C PRO A 182 -13.44 15.08 -34.79
N THR A 183 -12.43 14.24 -34.91
CA THR A 183 -11.77 13.61 -33.78
C THR A 183 -10.92 14.71 -33.15
N ILE A 184 -11.45 15.36 -32.12
CA ILE A 184 -10.65 16.25 -31.26
C ILE A 184 -9.43 15.42 -30.83
N PRO A 185 -8.20 15.83 -31.16
CA PRO A 185 -7.03 15.16 -30.63
C PRO A 185 -7.02 15.45 -29.14
N ALA A 186 -7.48 14.48 -28.34
CA ALA A 186 -7.28 14.48 -26.90
C ALA A 186 -5.78 14.29 -26.65
N THR A 187 -5.03 15.38 -26.78
CA THR A 187 -3.63 15.44 -26.42
C THR A 187 -3.51 14.94 -24.99
N LYS A 188 -2.70 13.90 -24.83
CA LYS A 188 -2.45 13.13 -23.62
C LYS A 188 -1.71 13.98 -22.58
N GLN A 189 -2.32 15.07 -22.10
CA GLN A 189 -1.90 15.75 -20.88
C GLN A 189 -2.15 14.77 -19.73
N LYS A 190 -1.14 13.97 -19.40
CA LYS A 190 -1.09 13.37 -18.07
C LYS A 190 -1.26 14.52 -17.08
N ILE A 191 -2.17 14.34 -16.14
CA ILE A 191 -2.40 15.27 -15.06
C ILE A 191 -1.15 15.26 -14.17
N ASP A 192 -0.13 16.06 -14.52
CA ASP A 192 1.19 16.05 -13.89
C ASP A 192 1.11 16.41 -12.40
N PHE A 193 0.11 17.21 -12.01
CA PHE A 193 -0.13 17.58 -10.62
C PHE A 193 -0.34 16.37 -9.70
N ILE A 194 -0.93 15.26 -10.18
CA ILE A 194 -1.18 14.09 -9.32
C ILE A 194 0.14 13.43 -8.90
N ASN A 195 1.12 13.37 -9.80
CA ASN A 195 2.46 12.87 -9.44
C ASN A 195 3.12 13.80 -8.43
N ASN A 196 3.01 15.12 -8.64
CA ASN A 196 3.58 16.11 -7.73
C ASN A 196 2.93 16.05 -6.34
N ILE A 197 1.61 15.83 -6.24
CA ILE A 197 0.93 15.58 -4.96
C ILE A 197 1.51 14.33 -4.29
N LYS A 198 1.63 13.21 -5.01
CA LYS A 198 2.14 11.97 -4.39
C LYS A 198 3.58 12.13 -3.89
N ILE A 199 4.44 12.81 -4.63
CA ILE A 199 5.80 13.14 -4.19
C ILE A 199 5.77 13.98 -2.92
N PHE A 200 4.96 15.04 -2.90
CA PHE A 200 4.78 15.89 -1.73
C PHE A 200 4.28 15.11 -0.51
N LEU A 201 3.28 14.26 -0.67
CA LEU A 201 2.75 13.43 0.41
C LEU A 201 3.79 12.41 0.90
N THR A 202 4.61 11.83 0.01
CA THR A 202 5.73 10.96 0.41
C THR A 202 6.74 11.73 1.27
N CYS A 203 7.09 12.97 0.92
CA CYS A 203 7.94 13.82 1.76
C CYS A 203 7.31 14.08 3.14
N LEU A 204 6.00 14.35 3.20
CA LEU A 204 5.31 14.54 4.48
C LEU A 204 5.35 13.28 5.36
N VAL A 205 5.20 12.09 4.76
CA VAL A 205 5.31 10.82 5.49
C VAL A 205 6.71 10.66 6.08
N ILE A 206 7.77 10.93 5.31
CA ILE A 206 9.16 10.85 5.80
C ILE A 206 9.37 11.80 6.98
N ILE A 207 8.92 13.06 6.85
CA ILE A 207 9.03 14.09 7.89
C ILE A 207 8.28 13.67 9.16
N SER A 208 7.05 13.16 9.02
CA SER A 208 6.24 12.63 10.13
C SER A 208 6.98 11.50 10.87
N HIS A 209 7.66 10.60 10.14
CA HIS A 209 8.42 9.52 10.76
C HIS A 209 9.71 9.98 11.44
N VAL A 210 10.32 11.09 11.00
CA VAL A 210 11.37 11.76 11.79
C VAL A 210 10.80 12.24 13.12
N ILE A 211 9.58 12.79 13.16
CA ILE A 211 8.92 13.21 14.41
C ILE A 211 8.73 12.03 15.36
N TYR A 212 8.23 10.88 14.87
CA TYR A 212 8.07 9.67 15.70
C TYR A 212 9.39 9.27 16.37
N VAL A 213 10.49 9.22 15.63
CA VAL A 213 11.81 8.88 16.19
C VAL A 213 12.29 9.90 17.24
N PHE A 214 11.87 11.17 17.14
CA PHE A 214 12.19 12.19 18.15
C PHE A 214 11.32 12.15 19.41
N ASN A 215 10.09 11.59 19.37
CA ASN A 215 9.14 11.81 20.46
C ASN A 215 8.00 10.77 20.69
N LEU A 216 7.72 9.78 19.83
CA LEU A 216 6.50 8.95 19.92
C LEU A 216 6.65 7.53 19.30
N PRO A 217 5.79 6.57 19.68
CA PRO A 217 6.09 5.45 20.58
C PRO A 217 7.03 4.38 19.98
N PHE A 218 8.31 4.44 20.32
CA PHE A 218 9.20 3.26 20.39
C PHE A 218 9.95 3.33 21.75
N PRO A 219 9.95 2.28 22.59
CA PRO A 219 10.65 2.28 23.89
C PRO A 219 12.13 1.81 23.78
N PRO A 220 13.03 2.10 24.75
CA PRO A 220 13.53 3.43 25.13
C PRO A 220 15.09 3.50 25.19
N GLY A 221 15.66 4.70 25.06
CA GLY A 221 16.94 5.05 25.70
C GLY A 221 17.94 5.86 24.86
N GLU A 222 17.90 5.78 23.53
CA GLU A 222 18.97 6.36 22.70
C GLU A 222 18.56 7.63 21.95
N TYR A 223 17.27 7.84 21.71
CA TYR A 223 16.73 8.98 20.98
C TYR A 223 16.14 9.96 21.99
N VAL A 224 16.91 11.02 22.30
CA VAL A 224 16.65 12.12 23.24
C VAL A 224 15.59 11.80 24.31
N PRO A 225 15.98 11.47 25.55
CA PRO A 225 15.02 11.30 26.63
C PRO A 225 14.24 12.60 26.84
N ALA A 226 12.96 12.63 26.46
CA ALA A 226 12.04 13.61 26.99
C ALA A 226 11.70 13.15 28.41
N GLU A 227 12.36 13.73 29.42
CA GLU A 227 12.17 13.37 30.84
C GLU A 227 10.71 13.56 31.31
N ASP A 228 9.92 14.36 30.59
CA ASP A 228 8.46 14.38 30.63
C ASP A 228 7.92 14.93 29.29
N PRO A 229 7.21 14.13 28.46
CA PRO A 229 6.62 14.56 27.20
C PRO A 229 5.69 15.78 27.30
N GLY A 230 5.22 16.13 28.51
CA GLY A 230 4.36 17.29 28.74
C GLY A 230 5.08 18.60 29.07
N SER A 231 6.40 18.59 29.33
CA SER A 231 7.10 19.75 29.91
C SER A 231 7.90 20.60 28.92
N ASN A 232 8.32 20.04 27.78
CA ASN A 232 9.17 20.72 26.81
C ASN A 232 8.37 21.32 25.63
N TRP A 233 8.55 22.62 25.36
CA TRP A 233 7.83 23.31 24.30
C TRP A 233 8.10 22.75 22.89
N GLY A 234 9.32 22.28 22.61
CA GLY A 234 9.69 21.71 21.31
C GLY A 234 8.96 20.39 21.05
N ILE A 235 8.87 19.53 22.06
CA ILE A 235 8.11 18.27 22.05
C ILE A 235 6.62 18.53 21.79
N ILE A 236 6.04 19.55 22.43
CA ILE A 236 4.65 19.98 22.20
C ILE A 236 4.44 20.43 20.75
N VAL A 237 5.39 21.20 20.19
CA VAL A 237 5.34 21.64 18.79
C VAL A 237 5.45 20.46 17.82
N LEU A 238 6.34 19.49 18.07
CA LEU A 238 6.42 18.28 17.25
C LEU A 238 5.12 17.46 17.28
N ALA A 239 4.53 17.27 18.48
CA ALA A 239 3.26 16.58 18.63
C ALA A 239 2.12 17.29 17.89
N PHE A 240 2.09 18.63 17.92
CA PHE A 240 1.15 19.43 17.13
C PHE A 240 1.31 19.18 15.63
N ILE A 241 2.55 19.28 15.11
CA ILE A 241 2.85 19.08 13.69
C ILE A 241 2.42 17.68 13.26
N GLU A 242 2.75 16.65 14.05
CA GLU A 242 2.42 15.26 13.72
C GLU A 242 0.90 15.04 13.66
N LEU A 243 0.15 15.43 14.68
CA LEU A 243 -1.31 15.28 14.69
C LEU A 243 -1.97 16.07 13.55
N PHE A 244 -1.46 17.28 13.27
CA PHE A 244 -1.96 18.11 12.18
C PHE A 244 -1.73 17.45 10.82
N LEU A 245 -0.51 16.98 10.53
CA LEU A 245 -0.19 16.30 9.29
C LEU A 245 -1.04 15.03 9.12
N ASN A 246 -1.08 14.18 10.16
CA ASN A 246 -1.78 12.90 10.13
C ASN A 246 -3.29 13.07 9.84
N SER A 247 -3.88 14.24 10.16
CA SER A 247 -5.30 14.53 9.90
C SER A 247 -5.70 14.49 8.43
N PHE A 248 -4.77 14.65 7.48
CA PHE A 248 -5.11 14.74 6.05
C PHE A 248 -4.23 13.90 5.11
N PHE A 249 -2.92 13.73 5.31
CA PHE A 249 -2.07 13.22 4.22
C PHE A 249 -2.41 11.77 3.82
N MET A 250 -2.70 10.88 4.78
CA MET A 250 -3.10 9.51 4.46
C MET A 250 -4.45 9.46 3.77
N HIS A 251 -5.39 10.33 4.16
CA HIS A 251 -6.69 10.45 3.49
C HIS A 251 -6.50 10.78 2.00
N ILE A 252 -5.62 11.72 1.67
CA ILE A 252 -5.32 12.09 0.28
C ILE A 252 -4.67 10.91 -0.48
N PHE A 253 -3.75 10.17 0.15
CA PHE A 253 -3.19 8.94 -0.43
C PHE A 253 -4.26 7.89 -0.76
N PHE A 254 -5.20 7.65 0.16
CA PHE A 254 -6.33 6.75 -0.08
C PHE A 254 -7.22 7.23 -1.22
N PHE A 255 -7.51 8.53 -1.30
CA PHE A 255 -8.31 9.10 -2.38
C PHE A 255 -7.68 8.89 -3.75
N TYR A 256 -6.39 9.22 -3.93
CA TYR A 256 -5.74 9.00 -5.22
C TYR A 256 -5.56 7.51 -5.52
N SER A 257 -5.38 6.66 -4.50
CA SER A 257 -5.33 5.20 -4.71
C SER A 257 -6.67 4.66 -5.22
N GLY A 258 -7.78 5.14 -4.66
CA GLY A 258 -9.14 4.83 -5.11
C GLY A 258 -9.46 5.43 -6.47
N TYR A 259 -8.97 6.63 -6.78
CA TYR A 259 -9.17 7.29 -8.08
C TYR A 259 -8.63 6.47 -9.27
N PHE A 260 -7.48 5.81 -9.11
CA PHE A 260 -6.94 4.95 -10.17
C PHE A 260 -7.51 3.52 -10.17
N CYS A 261 -8.35 3.17 -9.19
CA CYS A 261 -8.88 1.82 -9.02
C CYS A 261 -9.86 1.42 -10.15
N PRO A 262 -10.90 2.20 -10.50
CA PRO A 262 -11.88 1.82 -11.53
C PRO A 262 -11.25 1.55 -12.89
N PHE A 263 -10.44 2.48 -13.41
CA PHE A 263 -9.80 2.34 -14.72
C PHE A 263 -8.84 1.16 -14.79
N SER A 264 -8.16 0.86 -13.67
CA SER A 264 -7.26 -0.28 -13.60
C SER A 264 -8.01 -1.60 -13.57
N LEU A 265 -9.21 -1.64 -12.98
CA LEU A 265 -10.09 -2.81 -12.99
C LEU A 265 -10.66 -3.04 -14.38
N ASP A 266 -11.25 -2.03 -15.01
CA ASP A 266 -11.88 -2.16 -16.33
C ASP A 266 -10.91 -2.61 -17.42
N LYS A 267 -9.67 -2.10 -17.37
CA LYS A 267 -8.65 -2.44 -18.37
C LYS A 267 -8.18 -3.89 -18.29
N ARG A 268 -8.19 -4.49 -17.10
CA ARG A 268 -7.56 -5.80 -16.83
C ARG A 268 -8.58 -6.90 -16.54
N GLY A 269 -9.80 -6.55 -16.16
CA GLY A 269 -10.75 -7.46 -15.55
C GLY A 269 -10.38 -7.82 -14.11
N ARG A 270 -11.37 -8.33 -13.36
CA ARG A 270 -11.29 -8.58 -11.91
C ARG A 270 -10.06 -9.39 -11.48
N TYR A 271 -9.84 -10.54 -12.11
CA TYR A 271 -8.79 -11.47 -11.69
C TYR A 271 -7.40 -10.89 -11.94
N SER A 272 -7.12 -10.40 -13.15
CA SER A 272 -5.81 -9.80 -13.48
C SER A 272 -5.56 -8.52 -12.68
N PHE A 273 -6.59 -7.72 -12.41
CA PHE A 273 -6.50 -6.56 -11.54
C PHE A 273 -6.03 -6.92 -10.12
N LEU A 274 -6.73 -7.85 -9.45
CA LEU A 274 -6.38 -8.25 -8.09
C LEU A 274 -5.02 -8.94 -8.04
N PHE A 275 -4.71 -9.78 -9.02
CA PHE A 275 -3.43 -10.46 -9.13
C PHE A 275 -2.27 -9.48 -9.18
N GLU A 276 -2.34 -8.47 -10.05
CA GLU A 276 -1.29 -7.45 -10.17
C GLU A 276 -1.18 -6.57 -8.92
N ARG A 277 -2.31 -6.25 -8.27
CA ARG A 277 -2.32 -5.45 -7.04
C ARG A 277 -1.69 -6.21 -5.87
N VAL A 278 -2.08 -7.45 -5.64
CA VAL A 278 -1.49 -8.30 -4.60
C VAL A 278 -0.02 -8.56 -4.88
N LYS A 279 0.39 -8.79 -6.13
CA LYS A 279 1.80 -8.94 -6.47
C LYS A 279 2.60 -7.68 -6.11
N ARG A 280 2.11 -6.50 -6.50
CA ARG A 280 2.81 -5.22 -6.28
C ARG A 280 2.85 -4.76 -4.82
N LEU A 281 1.76 -4.97 -4.08
CA LEU A 281 1.60 -4.51 -2.70
C LEU A 281 2.01 -5.59 -1.68
N GLY A 282 1.65 -6.84 -1.97
CA GLY A 282 1.89 -7.97 -1.08
C GLY A 282 3.35 -8.37 -1.01
N ILE A 283 4.08 -8.37 -2.13
CA ILE A 283 5.51 -8.74 -2.12
C ILE A 283 6.31 -7.82 -1.19
N PRO A 284 6.24 -6.47 -1.31
CA PRO A 284 6.94 -5.60 -0.37
C PRO A 284 6.42 -5.73 1.06
N LEU A 285 5.11 -5.85 1.27
CA LEU A 285 4.52 -6.03 2.62
C LEU A 285 5.11 -7.26 3.33
N VAL A 286 5.12 -8.42 2.67
CA VAL A 286 5.59 -9.68 3.26
C VAL A 286 7.11 -9.66 3.41
N PHE A 287 7.84 -9.22 2.38
CA PHE A 287 9.29 -9.18 2.44
C PHE A 287 9.76 -8.23 3.54
N LEU A 288 9.34 -6.97 3.52
CA LEU A 288 9.80 -5.97 4.49
C LEU A 288 9.31 -6.30 5.90
N GLY A 289 8.05 -6.70 6.05
CA GLY A 289 7.45 -6.91 7.37
C GLY A 289 7.96 -8.12 8.14
N PHE A 290 8.39 -9.19 7.45
CA PHE A 290 8.99 -10.36 8.11
C PHE A 290 10.52 -10.37 8.13
N THR A 291 11.19 -9.48 7.38
CA THR A 291 12.67 -9.52 7.26
C THR A 291 13.38 -8.25 7.67
N LEU A 292 12.90 -7.06 7.32
CA LEU A 292 13.62 -5.81 7.60
C LEU A 292 13.03 -5.09 8.79
N TYR A 293 11.71 -4.88 8.84
CA TYR A 293 11.07 -4.09 9.90
C TYR A 293 11.26 -4.63 11.32
N PRO A 294 11.21 -5.96 11.59
CA PRO A 294 11.49 -6.49 12.93
C PRO A 294 12.90 -6.15 13.44
N TYR A 295 13.87 -5.97 12.54
CA TYR A 295 15.25 -5.62 12.87
C TYR A 295 15.49 -4.11 12.91
N THR A 296 14.51 -3.29 12.50
CA THR A 296 14.67 -1.83 12.47
C THR A 296 13.85 -1.16 13.56
N SER A 297 12.76 -1.80 14.02
CA SER A 297 11.87 -1.29 15.06
C SER A 297 12.54 -1.13 16.42
N GLU A 298 13.65 -1.82 16.68
CA GLU A 298 14.44 -1.61 17.89
C GLU A 298 15.58 -0.58 17.72
N GLY A 299 15.77 0.02 16.52
CA GLY A 299 16.75 1.09 16.21
C GLY A 299 18.24 0.79 16.43
N SER A 300 18.52 -0.24 17.22
CA SER A 300 19.78 -0.56 17.88
C SER A 300 20.71 -1.37 16.99
N TYR A 301 20.15 -2.21 16.12
CA TYR A 301 20.91 -3.24 15.42
C TYR A 301 21.95 -2.71 14.44
N ILE A 302 21.61 -1.66 13.67
CA ILE A 302 22.49 -1.14 12.62
C ILE A 302 23.64 -0.29 13.21
N PHE A 303 23.39 0.40 14.32
CA PHE A 303 24.30 1.44 14.83
C PHE A 303 24.91 1.14 16.20
N GLU A 304 24.36 0.20 16.98
CA GLU A 304 24.87 -0.15 18.32
C GLU A 304 25.68 -1.46 18.36
N GLY A 305 25.84 -2.16 17.22
CA GLY A 305 26.64 -3.39 17.15
C GLY A 305 26.08 -4.56 17.99
N ARG A 306 24.80 -4.49 18.40
CA ARG A 306 24.10 -5.58 19.09
C ARG A 306 23.59 -6.56 18.03
N TYR A 307 24.09 -7.79 18.01
CA TYR A 307 23.64 -8.84 17.07
C TYR A 307 22.46 -9.67 17.58
N ASN A 308 21.58 -9.09 18.40
CA ASN A 308 20.47 -9.84 18.97
C ASN A 308 19.43 -10.17 17.88
N LEU A 309 18.73 -11.29 18.04
CA LEU A 309 17.56 -11.57 17.21
C LEU A 309 16.42 -10.63 17.63
N PRO A 310 15.59 -10.14 16.68
CA PRO A 310 14.48 -9.25 16.99
C PRO A 310 13.53 -9.90 18.01
N SER A 311 12.94 -9.08 18.87
CA SER A 311 11.98 -9.54 19.88
C SER A 311 10.72 -10.16 19.26
N GLY A 312 10.24 -9.60 18.14
CA GLY A 312 9.10 -10.06 17.36
C GLY A 312 9.46 -10.75 16.04
N VAL A 313 8.46 -11.32 15.38
CA VAL A 313 8.60 -12.01 14.07
C VAL A 313 8.05 -11.21 12.89
N PHE A 314 7.21 -10.23 13.14
CA PHE A 314 6.57 -9.39 12.12
C PHE A 314 6.40 -7.97 12.66
N ASP A 315 6.65 -6.99 11.81
CA ASP A 315 6.27 -5.60 12.05
C ASP A 315 5.70 -5.05 10.75
N THR A 316 4.60 -4.31 10.83
CA THR A 316 4.01 -3.70 9.63
C THR A 316 4.74 -2.40 9.27
N SER A 317 5.26 -1.66 10.26
CA SER A 317 5.81 -0.31 10.11
C SER A 317 4.93 0.51 9.14
N VAL A 318 5.53 1.20 8.16
CA VAL A 318 4.83 1.97 7.11
C VAL A 318 3.99 1.11 6.16
N ALA A 319 4.21 -0.21 6.07
CA ALA A 319 3.52 -1.05 5.09
C ALA A 319 2.05 -1.33 5.43
N TRP A 320 1.52 -0.81 6.55
CA TRP A 320 0.10 -0.95 6.89
C TRP A 320 -0.80 -0.39 5.80
N PHE A 321 -0.35 0.67 5.14
CA PHE A 321 -1.06 1.26 4.02
C PHE A 321 -1.19 0.27 2.85
N LEU A 322 -0.15 -0.50 2.54
CA LEU A 322 -0.17 -1.52 1.48
C LEU A 322 -1.19 -2.62 1.81
N LEU A 323 -1.20 -3.06 3.07
CA LEU A 323 -2.17 -4.05 3.56
C LEU A 323 -3.61 -3.54 3.40
N GLN A 324 -3.88 -2.30 3.80
CA GLN A 324 -5.21 -1.71 3.64
C GLN A 324 -5.59 -1.45 2.18
N LEU A 325 -4.63 -1.11 1.32
CA LEU A 325 -4.87 -1.08 -0.12
C LEU A 325 -5.26 -2.45 -0.66
N ILE A 326 -4.63 -3.55 -0.23
CA ILE A 326 -5.05 -4.90 -0.65
C ILE A 326 -6.52 -5.13 -0.26
N VAL A 327 -6.90 -4.84 0.99
CA VAL A 327 -8.28 -4.97 1.48
C VAL A 327 -9.25 -4.12 0.65
N PHE A 328 -8.96 -2.85 0.43
CA PHE A 328 -9.83 -1.95 -0.31
C PHE A 328 -9.93 -2.29 -1.80
N ASN A 329 -8.84 -2.75 -2.44
CA ASN A 329 -8.89 -3.21 -3.82
C ASN A 329 -9.73 -4.50 -3.96
N ILE A 330 -9.64 -5.43 -3.00
CA ILE A 330 -10.52 -6.61 -2.94
C ILE A 330 -11.97 -6.18 -2.77
N ALA A 331 -12.25 -5.34 -1.76
CA ALA A 331 -13.60 -4.84 -1.51
C ALA A 331 -14.19 -4.15 -2.74
N TYR A 332 -13.43 -3.28 -3.41
CA TYR A 332 -13.86 -2.63 -4.65
C TYR A 332 -14.15 -3.64 -5.78
N ALA A 333 -13.27 -4.61 -5.99
CA ALA A 333 -13.40 -5.59 -7.06
C ALA A 333 -14.66 -6.48 -6.92
N TYR A 334 -15.07 -6.78 -5.68
CA TYR A 334 -16.23 -7.64 -5.38
C TYR A 334 -17.54 -6.88 -5.11
N ILE A 335 -17.49 -5.75 -4.41
CA ILE A 335 -18.67 -4.95 -4.05
C ILE A 335 -19.10 -4.06 -5.22
N CYS A 336 -18.14 -3.38 -5.85
CA CYS A 336 -18.40 -2.53 -7.01
C CYS A 336 -18.28 -3.36 -8.30
N GLY A 337 -17.09 -3.87 -8.58
CA GLY A 337 -16.82 -4.65 -9.80
C GLY A 337 -16.82 -3.80 -11.09
N GLU A 338 -16.63 -4.48 -12.22
CA GLU A 338 -16.42 -3.85 -13.54
C GLU A 338 -17.63 -3.04 -14.03
N LYS A 339 -18.85 -3.46 -13.66
CA LYS A 339 -20.11 -2.81 -14.07
C LYS A 339 -20.49 -1.62 -13.19
N TRP A 340 -19.75 -1.35 -12.11
CA TRP A 340 -20.08 -0.26 -11.21
C TRP A 340 -19.67 1.08 -11.80
N SER A 341 -20.66 1.79 -12.33
CA SER A 341 -20.51 3.13 -12.89
C SER A 341 -21.67 4.02 -12.44
N PRO A 342 -21.81 4.28 -11.13
CA PRO A 342 -22.88 5.13 -10.63
C PRO A 342 -22.70 6.56 -11.15
N GLN A 343 -23.79 7.16 -11.64
CA GLN A 343 -23.84 8.53 -12.14
C GLN A 343 -24.11 9.47 -10.97
N VAL A 344 -23.05 10.00 -10.36
CA VAL A 344 -23.11 10.86 -9.18
C VAL A 344 -22.46 12.20 -9.49
N LYS A 345 -23.24 13.28 -9.41
CA LYS A 345 -22.71 14.64 -9.56
C LYS A 345 -21.67 14.93 -8.48
N CYS A 346 -20.64 15.72 -8.81
CA CYS A 346 -19.67 16.16 -7.81
C CYS A 346 -20.38 16.86 -6.65
N PRO A 347 -20.18 16.43 -5.39
CA PRO A 347 -20.82 17.04 -4.24
C PRO A 347 -20.55 18.56 -4.18
N SER A 348 -21.55 19.35 -3.80
CA SER A 348 -21.37 20.78 -3.56
C SER A 348 -20.40 21.02 -2.40
N THR A 349 -19.80 22.21 -2.28
CA THR A 349 -18.92 22.54 -1.15
C THR A 349 -19.64 22.38 0.19
N LEU A 350 -20.93 22.71 0.24
CA LEU A 350 -21.77 22.49 1.42
C LEU A 350 -21.97 21.00 1.73
N ALA A 351 -22.17 20.16 0.71
CA ALA A 351 -22.26 18.72 0.89
C ALA A 351 -20.92 18.12 1.38
N LEU A 352 -19.78 18.57 0.82
CA LEU A 352 -18.45 18.17 1.28
C LEU A 352 -18.18 18.60 2.73
N PHE A 353 -18.64 19.80 3.10
CA PHE A 353 -18.63 20.25 4.49
C PHE A 353 -19.48 19.34 5.38
N GLY A 354 -20.70 18.98 4.95
CA GLY A 354 -21.53 18.02 5.67
C GLY A 354 -20.86 16.65 5.87
N ILE A 355 -20.18 16.12 4.84
CA ILE A 355 -19.41 14.87 4.94
C ILE A 355 -18.26 15.03 5.93
N SER A 356 -17.57 16.18 5.95
CA SER A 356 -16.48 16.44 6.90
C SER A 356 -16.97 16.44 8.35
N LEU A 357 -18.17 17.00 8.62
CA LEU A 357 -18.79 16.98 9.93
C LEU A 357 -19.14 15.55 10.37
N ILE A 358 -19.64 14.72 9.45
CA ILE A 358 -19.94 13.31 9.72
C ILE A 358 -18.64 12.55 10.04
N LEU A 359 -17.55 12.78 9.30
CA LEU A 359 -16.25 12.17 9.58
C LEU A 359 -15.70 12.62 10.94
N GLY A 360 -15.78 13.91 11.26
CA GLY A 360 -15.44 14.43 12.57
C GLY A 360 -16.26 13.76 13.68
N LEU A 361 -17.58 13.66 13.52
CA LEU A 361 -18.45 13.00 14.50
C LEU A 361 -18.09 11.52 14.65
N ALA A 362 -17.83 10.81 13.56
CA ALA A 362 -17.43 9.40 13.59
C ALA A 362 -16.12 9.20 14.36
N ALA A 363 -15.10 10.03 14.08
CA ALA A 363 -13.84 10.04 14.81
C ALA A 363 -14.06 10.31 16.31
N ALA A 364 -14.82 11.36 16.64
CA ALA A 364 -15.08 11.77 18.00
C ALA A 364 -15.85 10.69 18.80
N ILE A 365 -16.93 10.15 18.23
CA ILE A 365 -17.75 9.10 18.85
C ILE A 365 -16.92 7.84 19.06
N THR A 366 -16.14 7.41 18.08
CA THR A 366 -15.32 6.20 18.25
C THR A 366 -14.21 6.39 19.27
N THR A 367 -13.58 7.57 19.36
CA THR A 367 -12.61 7.85 20.44
C THR A 367 -13.22 7.97 21.83
N LEU A 368 -14.52 8.27 21.95
CA LEU A 368 -15.21 8.12 23.24
C LEU A 368 -15.32 6.66 23.66
N PHE A 369 -15.37 5.75 22.70
CA PHE A 369 -15.66 4.35 22.96
C PHE A 369 -14.45 3.44 22.85
N PHE A 370 -13.37 3.88 22.24
CA PHE A 370 -12.15 3.11 22.04
C PHE A 370 -10.90 3.96 22.28
N PRO A 371 -9.77 3.36 22.70
CA PRO A 371 -8.54 4.11 22.92
C PRO A 371 -8.06 4.82 21.64
N PRO A 372 -7.65 6.10 21.73
CA PRO A 372 -7.29 6.91 20.57
C PRO A 372 -6.04 6.43 19.81
N PHE A 373 -5.15 5.71 20.49
CA PHE A 373 -3.86 5.25 19.95
C PHE A 373 -3.86 3.78 19.50
N ASP A 374 -5.02 3.16 19.38
CA ASP A 374 -5.11 1.76 18.95
C ASP A 374 -4.52 1.53 17.55
N PHE A 375 -3.87 0.38 17.41
CA PHE A 375 -3.25 -0.11 16.17
C PHE A 375 -4.06 -1.28 15.55
N ALA A 376 -5.38 -1.19 15.61
CA ALA A 376 -6.27 -2.23 15.10
C ALA A 376 -6.11 -2.39 13.58
N LEU A 377 -6.12 -3.63 13.09
CA LEU A 377 -5.89 -3.96 11.68
C LEU A 377 -4.60 -3.34 11.11
N THR A 378 -3.56 -3.20 11.94
CA THR A 378 -2.28 -2.54 11.63
C THR A 378 -2.34 -1.03 11.38
N VAL A 379 -3.47 -0.36 11.62
CA VAL A 379 -3.60 1.06 11.27
C VAL A 379 -3.34 1.93 12.50
N PRO A 380 -2.38 2.89 12.44
CA PRO A 380 -2.21 3.89 13.49
C PRO A 380 -3.48 4.73 13.67
N PHE A 381 -3.86 5.00 14.93
CA PHE A 381 -5.04 5.81 15.26
C PHE A 381 -6.31 5.28 14.57
N PHE A 382 -6.48 3.96 14.54
CA PHE A 382 -7.51 3.28 13.74
C PHE A 382 -8.89 3.92 13.91
N TRP A 383 -9.35 4.07 15.15
CA TRP A 383 -10.69 4.58 15.45
C TRP A 383 -10.91 6.01 14.97
N GLN A 384 -9.87 6.85 15.02
CA GLN A 384 -9.94 8.25 14.59
C GLN A 384 -10.02 8.39 13.07
N SER A 385 -9.26 7.57 12.33
CA SER A 385 -8.96 7.87 10.92
C SER A 385 -9.58 6.89 9.93
N TYR A 386 -9.91 5.66 10.35
CA TYR A 386 -10.26 4.59 9.43
C TYR A 386 -11.56 4.85 8.65
N TRP A 387 -12.53 5.52 9.26
CA TRP A 387 -13.74 5.98 8.57
C TRP A 387 -13.43 6.91 7.40
N GLY A 388 -12.49 7.84 7.61
CA GLY A 388 -12.00 8.73 6.58
C GLY A 388 -11.32 7.96 5.47
N PHE A 389 -10.48 6.97 5.78
CA PHE A 389 -9.77 6.17 4.77
C PHE A 389 -10.73 5.44 3.81
N ILE A 390 -11.82 4.87 4.34
CA ILE A 390 -12.87 4.24 3.53
C ILE A 390 -13.55 5.29 2.63
N VAL A 391 -14.01 6.41 3.20
CA VAL A 391 -14.71 7.47 2.46
C VAL A 391 -13.82 8.06 1.38
N PHE A 392 -12.54 8.31 1.66
CA PHE A 392 -11.60 8.85 0.68
C PHE A 392 -11.31 7.84 -0.43
N PHE A 393 -11.06 6.56 -0.13
CA PHE A 393 -10.81 5.56 -1.17
C PHE A 393 -12.01 5.40 -2.12
N PHE A 394 -13.21 5.16 -1.60
CA PHE A 394 -14.40 5.00 -2.45
C PHE A 394 -14.85 6.33 -3.07
N GLY A 395 -14.64 7.45 -2.39
CA GLY A 395 -14.83 8.80 -2.93
C GLY A 395 -13.91 9.08 -4.12
N GLY A 396 -12.66 8.63 -4.06
CA GLY A 396 -11.73 8.65 -5.18
C GLY A 396 -12.23 7.83 -6.37
N ALA A 397 -12.73 6.62 -6.11
CA ALA A 397 -13.32 5.78 -7.15
C ALA A 397 -14.56 6.41 -7.79
N LEU A 398 -15.43 7.06 -7.01
CA LEU A 398 -16.56 7.84 -7.52
C LEU A 398 -16.09 9.03 -8.36
N ALA A 399 -15.06 9.76 -7.88
CA ALA A 399 -14.48 10.90 -8.56
C ALA A 399 -13.93 10.52 -9.94
N ALA A 400 -13.32 9.34 -10.05
CA ALA A 400 -12.82 8.80 -11.31
C ALA A 400 -13.94 8.43 -12.28
N ARG A 401 -15.02 7.80 -11.79
CA ARG A 401 -16.18 7.43 -12.62
C ARG A 401 -16.96 8.64 -13.15
N ASN A 402 -16.93 9.76 -12.44
CA ASN A 402 -17.80 10.91 -12.68
C ASN A 402 -17.05 12.21 -13.01
N ASN A 403 -15.76 12.12 -13.35
CA ASN A 403 -14.91 13.27 -13.70
C ASN A 403 -14.93 14.41 -12.66
N TRP A 404 -15.01 14.08 -11.36
CA TRP A 404 -15.09 15.11 -10.31
C TRP A 404 -13.85 16.01 -10.27
N ILE A 405 -12.68 15.54 -10.72
CA ILE A 405 -11.46 16.36 -10.76
C ILE A 405 -11.61 17.57 -11.70
N GLU A 406 -12.21 17.37 -12.88
CA GLU A 406 -12.47 18.49 -13.82
C GLU A 406 -13.58 19.41 -13.30
N GLU A 407 -14.62 18.83 -12.70
CA GLU A 407 -15.69 19.60 -12.06
C GLU A 407 -15.16 20.45 -10.89
N ILE A 408 -14.21 19.92 -10.11
CA ILE A 408 -13.53 20.66 -9.04
C ILE A 408 -12.74 21.82 -9.63
N LYS A 409 -12.00 21.58 -10.72
CA LYS A 409 -11.20 22.58 -11.42
C LYS A 409 -12.04 23.75 -11.94
N VAL A 410 -13.20 23.46 -12.52
CA VAL A 410 -14.01 24.50 -13.19
C VAL A 410 -14.93 25.21 -12.20
N ASN A 411 -15.65 24.45 -11.37
CA ASN A 411 -16.84 24.97 -10.70
C ASN A 411 -16.68 25.23 -9.19
N LYS A 412 -15.56 24.83 -8.57
CA LYS A 412 -15.36 25.07 -7.12
C LYS A 412 -14.64 26.38 -6.86
N SER A 413 -15.13 27.09 -5.84
CA SER A 413 -14.55 28.34 -5.38
C SER A 413 -13.28 28.07 -4.57
N ARG A 414 -12.14 28.52 -5.10
CA ARG A 414 -10.80 28.40 -4.48
C ARG A 414 -10.79 29.10 -3.12
N ILE A 415 -11.28 30.34 -3.08
CA ILE A 415 -11.24 31.16 -1.87
C ILE A 415 -12.05 30.53 -0.73
N VAL A 416 -13.21 29.95 -1.03
CA VAL A 416 -14.03 29.27 -0.02
C VAL A 416 -13.31 28.05 0.53
N ILE A 417 -12.65 27.26 -0.31
CA ILE A 417 -11.91 26.06 0.12
C ILE A 417 -10.69 26.44 0.94
N TYR A 418 -9.91 27.44 0.53
CA TYR A 418 -8.75 27.91 1.30
C TYR A 418 -9.17 28.56 2.64
N LEU A 419 -10.25 29.36 2.65
CA LEU A 419 -10.79 29.89 3.90
C LEU A 419 -11.29 28.77 4.82
N TRP A 420 -11.93 27.74 4.28
CA TRP A 420 -12.37 26.59 5.06
C TRP A 420 -11.18 25.82 5.66
N ALA A 421 -10.13 25.55 4.86
CA ALA A 421 -8.89 24.95 5.36
C ALA A 421 -8.26 25.79 6.47
N LEU A 422 -8.15 27.12 6.27
CA LEU A 422 -7.63 28.05 7.27
C LEU A 422 -8.45 28.02 8.57
N VAL A 423 -9.77 28.13 8.48
CA VAL A 423 -10.67 28.09 9.66
C VAL A 423 -10.53 26.76 10.39
N SER A 424 -10.45 25.63 9.66
CA SER A 424 -10.27 24.31 10.27
C SER A 424 -8.90 24.19 10.97
N ALA A 425 -7.85 24.77 10.41
CA ALA A 425 -6.51 24.80 11.02
C ALA A 425 -6.49 25.65 12.29
N VAL A 426 -7.10 26.84 12.25
CA VAL A 426 -7.21 27.72 13.43
C VAL A 426 -8.02 27.05 14.53
N ALA A 427 -9.14 26.39 14.18
CA ALA A 427 -9.93 25.62 15.13
C ALA A 427 -9.10 24.49 15.76
N PHE A 428 -8.28 23.80 14.98
CA PHE A 428 -7.39 22.75 15.48
C PHE A 428 -6.32 23.29 16.42
N VAL A 429 -5.67 24.40 16.07
CA VAL A 429 -4.70 25.08 16.94
C VAL A 429 -5.33 25.46 18.27
N ILE A 430 -6.52 26.07 18.26
CA ILE A 430 -7.24 26.44 19.48
C ILE A 430 -7.57 25.19 20.32
N CYS A 431 -8.10 24.14 19.69
CA CYS A 431 -8.44 22.91 20.39
C CYS A 431 -7.21 22.21 20.98
N PHE A 432 -6.11 22.16 20.23
CA PHE A 432 -4.85 21.55 20.68
C PHE A 432 -4.27 22.33 21.87
N LEU A 433 -4.17 23.66 21.78
CA LEU A 433 -3.60 24.49 22.86
C LEU A 433 -4.48 24.54 24.12
N THR A 434 -5.79 24.38 23.97
CA THR A 434 -6.71 24.31 25.11
C THR A 434 -6.88 22.89 25.63
N SER A 435 -6.40 21.88 24.91
CA SER A 435 -6.61 20.48 25.24
C SER A 435 -6.03 20.10 26.59
N LYS A 436 -6.82 19.33 27.34
CA LYS A 436 -6.47 18.71 28.62
C LYS A 436 -6.88 17.25 28.54
N PRO A 437 -6.22 16.35 29.29
CA PRO A 437 -6.55 14.94 29.31
C PRO A 437 -7.90 14.71 29.99
N THR A 438 -8.98 15.01 29.26
CA THR A 438 -10.37 14.77 29.68
C THR A 438 -11.14 14.19 28.51
N PRO A 439 -12.12 13.28 28.74
CA PRO A 439 -12.89 12.66 27.66
C PRO A 439 -13.58 13.67 26.74
N VAL A 440 -14.18 14.73 27.31
CA VAL A 440 -14.90 15.77 26.55
C VAL A 440 -13.97 16.51 25.59
N LEU A 441 -12.76 16.80 26.03
CA LEU A 441 -11.84 17.60 25.23
C LEU A 441 -11.10 16.75 24.19
N ASN A 442 -10.86 15.48 24.48
CA ASN A 442 -10.43 14.50 23.47
C ASN A 442 -11.50 14.30 22.39
N PHE A 443 -12.78 14.26 22.76
CA PHE A 443 -13.88 14.23 21.80
C PHE A 443 -13.84 15.44 20.87
N ILE A 444 -13.67 16.65 21.42
CA ILE A 444 -13.55 17.88 20.62
C ILE A 444 -12.32 17.84 19.71
N LEU A 445 -11.18 17.40 20.22
CA LEU A 445 -9.94 17.29 19.44
C LEU A 445 -10.10 16.29 18.28
N ALA A 446 -10.66 15.11 18.54
CA ALA A 446 -10.94 14.09 17.52
C ALA A 446 -11.98 14.57 16.49
N PHE A 447 -12.98 15.34 16.92
CA PHE A 447 -13.97 15.96 16.03
C PHE A 447 -13.30 16.93 15.05
N VAL A 448 -12.47 17.85 15.56
CA VAL A 448 -11.77 18.84 14.74
C VAL A 448 -10.69 18.18 13.87
N TYR A 449 -10.04 17.12 14.36
CA TYR A 449 -9.14 16.29 13.58
C TYR A 449 -9.84 15.68 12.36
N GLY A 450 -10.99 15.02 12.55
CA GLY A 450 -11.71 14.36 11.44
C GLY A 450 -12.24 15.35 10.39
N ILE A 451 -12.66 16.56 10.81
CA ILE A 451 -13.13 17.63 9.91
C ILE A 451 -12.03 18.10 8.95
N GLN A 452 -10.77 18.13 9.38
CA GLN A 452 -9.66 18.71 8.60
C GLN A 452 -9.33 17.93 7.32
N SER A 453 -9.61 16.63 7.30
CA SER A 453 -9.26 15.73 6.20
C SER A 453 -9.71 16.25 4.83
N ILE A 454 -10.97 16.70 4.70
CA ILE A 454 -11.56 17.16 3.44
C ILE A 454 -11.07 18.56 3.00
N PRO A 455 -11.13 19.62 3.82
CA PRO A 455 -10.68 20.94 3.40
C PRO A 455 -9.20 20.94 3.02
N PHE A 456 -8.34 20.25 3.78
CA PHE A 456 -6.93 20.12 3.41
C PHE A 456 -6.74 19.27 2.15
N GLY A 457 -7.48 18.16 2.01
CA GLY A 457 -7.44 17.34 0.80
C GLY A 457 -7.81 18.12 -0.47
N LEU A 458 -8.84 18.97 -0.38
CA LEU A 458 -9.26 19.84 -1.48
C LEU A 458 -8.27 20.99 -1.71
N ALA A 459 -7.84 21.67 -0.65
CA ALA A 459 -6.92 22.81 -0.74
C ALA A 459 -5.59 22.40 -1.36
N ILE A 460 -5.01 21.26 -0.93
CA ILE A 460 -3.78 20.71 -1.50
C ILE A 460 -4.02 20.30 -2.95
N THR A 461 -5.12 19.60 -3.25
CA THR A 461 -5.42 19.18 -4.62
C THR A 461 -5.54 20.38 -5.57
N ILE A 462 -6.25 21.42 -5.16
CA ILE A 462 -6.43 22.65 -5.93
C ILE A 462 -5.11 23.43 -6.06
N PHE A 463 -4.34 23.54 -4.98
CA PHE A 463 -3.03 24.20 -5.00
C PHE A 463 -2.11 23.56 -6.06
N PHE A 464 -2.01 22.22 -6.05
CA PHE A 464 -1.19 21.51 -7.03
C PHE A 464 -1.78 21.58 -8.45
N MET A 465 -3.11 21.54 -8.58
CA MET A 465 -3.78 21.68 -9.88
C MET A 465 -3.58 23.06 -10.52
N ASP A 466 -3.61 24.13 -9.73
CA ASP A 466 -3.54 25.51 -10.21
C ASP A 466 -2.06 25.98 -10.35
N LEU A 467 -1.16 25.58 -9.44
CA LEU A 467 0.20 26.13 -9.35
C LEU A 467 1.33 25.15 -9.65
N VAL A 468 1.06 23.83 -9.56
CA VAL A 468 2.10 22.78 -9.65
C VAL A 468 1.69 21.71 -10.67
N ASN A 469 0.89 22.07 -11.66
CA ASN A 469 0.47 21.18 -12.75
C ASN A 469 1.46 21.26 -13.93
N THR A 470 2.72 21.00 -13.62
CA THR A 470 3.81 21.05 -14.58
C THR A 470 4.82 19.96 -14.23
N ARG A 471 5.42 19.37 -15.25
CA ARG A 471 6.54 18.46 -15.11
C ARG A 471 7.84 19.25 -14.97
N TYR A 472 8.53 19.08 -13.86
CA TYR A 472 9.84 19.68 -13.59
C TYR A 472 10.96 18.71 -13.97
N PHE A 473 12.20 19.24 -14.04
CA PHE A 473 13.38 18.43 -14.39
C PHE A 473 13.62 17.25 -13.42
N PHE A 474 13.21 17.40 -12.15
CA PHE A 474 13.33 16.36 -11.13
C PHE A 474 12.08 15.48 -10.98
N THR A 475 10.94 15.82 -11.59
CA THR A 475 9.67 15.08 -11.40
C THR A 475 9.84 13.61 -11.76
N ASP A 476 10.62 13.29 -12.79
CA ASP A 476 10.89 11.92 -13.20
C ASP A 476 11.69 11.12 -12.16
N PHE A 477 12.68 11.75 -11.54
CA PHE A 477 13.50 11.13 -10.50
C PHE A 477 12.61 10.70 -9.32
N PHE A 478 11.84 11.64 -8.77
CA PHE A 478 10.98 11.39 -7.61
C PHE A 478 9.80 10.46 -7.95
N SER A 479 9.13 10.66 -9.08
CA SER A 479 7.94 9.86 -9.43
C SER A 479 8.25 8.37 -9.66
N LYS A 480 9.47 8.05 -10.11
CA LYS A 480 9.94 6.66 -10.27
C LYS A 480 10.28 6.00 -8.94
N SER A 481 10.91 6.72 -8.02
CA SER A 481 11.40 6.16 -6.76
C SER A 481 10.45 6.34 -5.56
N MET A 482 9.38 7.15 -5.66
CA MET A 482 8.51 7.51 -4.52
C MET A 482 7.90 6.32 -3.77
N TYR A 483 7.56 5.24 -4.49
CA TYR A 483 7.03 4.05 -3.83
C TYR A 483 8.12 3.30 -3.06
N THR A 484 9.36 3.31 -3.56
CA THR A 484 10.51 2.73 -2.85
C THR A 484 10.86 3.59 -1.64
N ALA A 485 10.93 4.92 -1.79
CA ALA A 485 11.19 5.88 -0.71
C ALA A 485 10.21 5.70 0.46
N TYR A 486 8.92 5.65 0.14
CA TYR A 486 7.87 5.37 1.13
C TYR A 486 8.11 4.10 1.95
N LEU A 487 8.67 3.05 1.35
CA LEU A 487 8.87 1.75 2.00
C LEU A 487 10.15 1.68 2.83
N ILE A 488 11.24 2.28 2.36
CA ILE A 488 12.55 2.08 2.98
C ILE A 488 12.88 3.10 4.06
N GLN A 489 12.14 4.22 4.14
CA GLN A 489 12.43 5.34 5.04
C GLN A 489 12.73 4.94 6.50
N MET A 490 12.00 3.94 7.03
CA MET A 490 12.14 3.49 8.43
C MET A 490 13.21 2.42 8.63
N ILE A 491 13.79 1.91 7.55
CA ILE A 491 14.80 0.84 7.63
C ILE A 491 16.17 1.44 7.93
N LEU A 492 16.56 2.46 7.15
CA LEU A 492 17.88 3.08 7.25
C LEU A 492 17.84 4.61 7.17
N PRO A 493 17.14 5.26 6.22
CA PRO A 493 17.27 6.70 6.02
C PRO A 493 16.92 7.56 7.24
N VAL A 494 15.73 7.35 7.84
CA VAL A 494 15.30 8.09 9.03
C VAL A 494 16.20 7.75 10.24
N PRO A 495 16.42 6.46 10.61
CA PRO A 495 17.33 6.13 11.71
C PRO A 495 18.75 6.70 11.54
N ALA A 496 19.31 6.64 10.32
CA ALA A 496 20.64 7.18 10.01
C ALA A 496 20.69 8.70 10.18
N ALA A 497 19.68 9.41 9.70
CA ALA A 497 19.59 10.86 9.83
C ALA A 497 19.55 11.30 11.30
N VAL A 498 18.75 10.61 12.12
CA VAL A 498 18.69 10.91 13.57
C VAL A 498 19.99 10.51 14.27
N LYS A 499 20.63 9.40 13.87
CA LYS A 499 21.97 9.03 14.40
C LYS A 499 23.02 10.09 14.07
N CYS A 500 22.99 10.68 12.87
CA CYS A 500 23.86 11.81 12.53
C CYS A 500 23.63 12.99 13.48
N TRP A 501 22.38 13.32 13.81
CA TRP A 501 22.09 14.36 14.80
C TRP A 501 22.65 14.04 16.19
N GLN A 502 22.49 12.78 16.65
CA GLN A 502 23.08 12.34 17.92
C GLN A 502 24.60 12.47 17.95
N LEU A 503 25.28 12.10 16.86
CA LEU A 503 26.73 12.25 16.75
C LEU A 503 27.15 13.72 16.84
N VAL A 504 26.39 14.63 16.21
CA VAL A 504 26.61 16.08 16.34
C VAL A 504 26.44 16.51 17.79
N MET A 505 25.33 16.17 18.44
CA MET A 505 25.09 16.52 19.86
C MET A 505 26.21 16.03 20.78
N ASN A 506 26.65 14.78 20.61
CA ASN A 506 27.73 14.17 21.38
C ASN A 506 29.07 14.87 21.14
N ALA A 507 29.39 15.24 19.90
CA ALA A 507 30.63 15.92 19.57
C ALA A 507 30.68 17.37 20.08
N THR A 508 29.53 18.03 20.20
CA THR A 508 29.43 19.43 20.63
C THR A 508 28.98 19.61 22.08
N SER A 509 28.73 18.51 22.82
CA SER A 509 28.17 18.53 24.18
C SER A 509 26.87 19.33 24.30
N ILE A 510 26.04 19.32 23.24
CA ILE A 510 24.74 20.00 23.25
C ILE A 510 23.78 19.20 24.11
N ASN A 511 23.05 19.88 25.00
CA ASN A 511 21.94 19.26 25.70
C ASN A 511 20.73 19.10 24.75
N GLY A 512 20.54 17.87 24.24
CA GLY A 512 19.45 17.54 23.32
C GLY A 512 18.05 17.67 23.90
N THR A 513 17.91 17.85 25.22
CA THR A 513 16.60 17.98 25.88
C THR A 513 16.04 19.40 25.88
N ASP A 514 16.79 20.41 25.41
CA ASP A 514 16.27 21.77 25.23
C ASP A 514 15.38 21.87 23.98
N GLY A 515 14.24 22.55 24.08
CA GLY A 515 13.27 22.64 22.98
C GLY A 515 13.84 23.25 21.69
N GLY A 516 14.79 24.18 21.79
CA GLY A 516 15.44 24.78 20.63
C GLY A 516 16.33 23.78 19.90
N TRP A 517 17.06 22.96 20.65
CA TRP A 517 17.89 21.89 20.08
C TRP A 517 17.06 20.72 19.55
N ILE A 518 15.89 20.45 20.12
CA ILE A 518 14.92 19.49 19.58
C ILE A 518 14.44 19.94 18.20
N MET A 519 14.07 21.22 18.05
CA MET A 519 13.67 21.78 16.75
C MET A 519 14.82 21.77 15.73
N ALA A 520 16.01 22.19 16.14
CA ALA A 520 17.19 22.19 15.28
C ALA A 520 17.52 20.77 14.79
N GLY A 521 17.47 19.79 15.71
CA GLY A 521 17.70 18.39 15.40
C GLY A 521 16.64 17.79 14.48
N PHE A 522 15.38 18.13 14.70
CA PHE A 522 14.28 17.73 13.83
C PHE A 522 14.48 18.24 12.40
N LEU A 523 14.75 19.53 12.23
CA LEU A 523 14.99 20.14 10.91
C LEU A 523 16.22 19.54 10.21
N PHE A 524 17.32 19.37 10.96
CA PHE A 524 18.53 18.73 10.47
C PHE A 524 18.26 17.29 9.99
N SER A 525 17.56 16.52 10.81
CA SER A 525 17.23 15.13 10.52
C SER A 525 16.26 15.00 9.35
N CYS A 526 15.31 15.92 9.18
CA CYS A 526 14.42 15.95 8.01
C CYS A 526 15.19 16.13 6.70
N VAL A 527 16.12 17.09 6.65
CA VAL A 527 16.92 17.34 5.45
C VAL A 527 17.76 16.11 5.10
N LEU A 528 18.46 15.54 6.08
CA LEU A 528 19.27 14.34 5.85
C LEU A 528 18.42 13.12 5.49
N ALA A 529 17.30 12.89 6.18
CA ALA A 529 16.40 11.78 5.90
C ALA A 529 15.89 11.85 4.46
N LEU A 530 15.47 13.02 3.98
CA LEU A 530 15.05 13.21 2.59
C LEU A 530 16.19 12.94 1.61
N ILE A 531 17.40 13.43 1.87
CA ILE A 531 18.57 13.18 1.00
C ILE A 531 18.89 11.69 0.93
N PHE A 532 19.00 11.03 2.09
CA PHE A 532 19.32 9.61 2.19
C PHE A 532 18.24 8.76 1.55
N ASP A 533 16.97 9.03 1.85
CA ASP A 533 15.85 8.22 1.41
C ASP A 533 15.66 8.28 -0.10
N TRP A 534 15.57 9.48 -0.68
CA TRP A 534 15.36 9.62 -2.12
C TRP A 534 16.53 9.07 -2.94
N THR A 535 17.77 9.24 -2.45
CA THR A 535 18.97 8.70 -3.11
C THR A 535 18.97 7.17 -3.07
N LEU A 536 18.79 6.59 -1.88
CA LEU A 536 18.77 5.14 -1.70
C LEU A 536 17.60 4.49 -2.44
N ALA A 537 16.43 5.11 -2.40
CA ALA A 537 15.24 4.66 -3.11
C ALA A 537 15.46 4.62 -4.62
N TYR A 538 16.12 5.62 -5.19
CA TYR A 538 16.44 5.63 -6.61
C TYR A 538 17.46 4.53 -6.97
N ILE A 539 18.46 4.30 -6.13
CA ILE A 539 19.45 3.22 -6.32
C ILE A 539 18.75 1.86 -6.30
N ILE A 540 17.92 1.59 -5.29
CA ILE A 540 17.17 0.33 -5.15
C ILE A 540 16.22 0.13 -6.33
N TRP A 541 15.47 1.17 -6.71
CA TRP A 541 14.57 1.13 -7.86
C TRP A 541 15.32 0.82 -9.16
N SER A 542 16.55 1.30 -9.31
CA SER A 542 17.38 1.07 -10.51
C SER A 542 17.90 -0.37 -10.65
N ILE A 543 17.75 -1.22 -9.63
CA ILE A 543 18.17 -2.63 -9.70
C ILE A 543 17.29 -3.38 -10.71
N PRO A 544 17.89 -4.12 -11.67
CA PRO A 544 17.13 -4.91 -12.64
C PRO A 544 16.16 -5.88 -11.96
N GLY A 545 14.89 -5.85 -12.39
CA GLY A 545 13.83 -6.71 -11.85
C GLY A 545 13.08 -6.09 -10.66
N VAL A 546 13.74 -5.29 -9.81
CA VAL A 546 13.09 -4.60 -8.67
C VAL A 546 12.11 -3.53 -9.17
N SER A 547 12.49 -2.76 -10.19
CA SER A 547 11.63 -1.77 -10.86
C SER A 547 10.34 -2.32 -11.47
N LYS A 548 10.22 -3.65 -11.64
CA LYS A 548 8.96 -4.29 -12.09
C LYS A 548 7.96 -4.45 -10.95
N ILE A 549 8.43 -4.40 -9.71
CA ILE A 549 7.64 -4.58 -8.48
C ILE A 549 7.46 -3.24 -7.76
N LEU A 550 8.53 -2.45 -7.61
CA LEU A 550 8.49 -1.16 -6.92
C LEU A 550 8.05 -0.02 -7.84
#